data_AF-A0AAN7QJ31-F1
#
_entry.id   AF-A0AAN7QJ31-F1
#
_cell.length_a   1.000
_cell.length_b   1.000
_cell.length_c   1.000
_cell.angle_alpha   90.00
_cell.angle_beta   90.00
_cell.angle_gamma   90.00
#
_symmetry.space_group_name_H-M   'P 1'
#
loop_
_entity.id
_entity.type
_entity.pdbx_description
1 polymer ?
#
loop_
_entity_poly.entity_id
_entity_poly.type
_entity_poly.pdbx_seq_one_letter_code
_entity_poly.pdbx_strand_id
1 'polypeptide(L)'
;MAAFLLPGPQTGLCLRRPSSTLLNRRSSVPETRSLLCVSCSSAKHGSGSGERECLFNEMKSIACGVLAVWALTATSPVIAASQRLPPLSTEPDRCEKAYVGNTIGQANGVYDKPIDLRFCDYTNEKSNLKGKSLAAALMSGAKFDGADMSEVVMSKAYAVGASFKGVDFSNAVLDRVNFGKANLQGAVFKNTVLSGSTFEEAQLQDAIFEDTIIGYIDLQKLCTNTTISAEGRAELGCR
;
A
#
# COMPACT_ATOMS: atom_id res chain seq x y z
N MET A 1 38.71 25.11 -55.93
CA MET A 1 39.07 26.54 -56.01
C MET A 1 38.05 27.33 -55.22
N ALA A 2 38.56 28.04 -54.19
CA ALA A 2 37.99 29.17 -53.43
C ALA A 2 36.64 28.99 -52.67
N ALA A 3 36.39 29.53 -51.48
CA ALA A 3 37.11 30.13 -50.33
C ALA A 3 35.99 30.73 -49.42
N PHE A 4 35.88 30.40 -48.12
CA PHE A 4 36.25 31.24 -46.94
C PHE A 4 35.44 32.57 -46.82
N LEU A 5 34.67 32.90 -45.77
CA LEU A 5 35.08 33.27 -44.39
C LEU A 5 33.89 33.61 -43.44
N LEU A 6 34.03 33.28 -42.15
CA LEU A 6 33.44 33.95 -40.96
C LEU A 6 34.25 35.23 -40.61
N PRO A 7 33.73 36.23 -39.85
CA PRO A 7 33.87 36.24 -38.37
C PRO A 7 32.87 37.08 -37.53
N GLY A 8 32.65 36.67 -36.26
CA GLY A 8 32.92 37.44 -35.02
C GLY A 8 32.13 38.71 -34.56
N PRO A 9 32.20 39.06 -33.25
CA PRO A 9 31.14 39.78 -32.50
C PRO A 9 31.49 41.22 -32.06
N GLN A 10 30.51 42.00 -31.54
CA GLN A 10 30.77 43.23 -30.78
C GLN A 10 29.85 43.40 -29.54
N THR A 11 30.51 43.91 -28.49
CA THR A 11 30.11 44.18 -27.11
C THR A 11 29.42 45.54 -26.91
N GLY A 12 28.63 45.68 -25.84
CA GLY A 12 28.22 46.98 -25.30
C GLY A 12 27.79 46.89 -23.82
N LEU A 13 28.61 47.42 -22.92
CA LEU A 13 28.37 47.61 -21.48
C LEU A 13 27.68 48.98 -21.25
N CYS A 14 26.70 49.09 -20.33
CA CYS A 14 26.53 50.33 -19.55
C CYS A 14 25.68 50.16 -18.28
N LEU A 15 25.96 51.04 -17.31
CA LEU A 15 25.76 50.95 -15.86
C LEU A 15 24.52 51.71 -15.33
N ARG A 16 24.13 51.32 -14.10
CA ARG A 16 23.61 52.13 -12.96
C ARG A 16 22.09 52.41 -12.77
N ARG A 17 21.67 51.92 -11.59
CA ARG A 17 20.86 52.51 -10.48
C ARG A 17 19.34 52.73 -10.66
N PRO A 18 18.52 52.21 -9.72
CA PRO A 18 17.12 52.56 -9.59
C PRO A 18 16.89 53.59 -8.46
N SER A 19 16.00 54.55 -8.70
CA SER A 19 15.31 55.47 -7.75
C SER A 19 14.31 56.24 -8.62
N SER A 20 13.06 56.53 -8.28
CA SER A 20 12.26 56.41 -7.06
C SER A 20 10.82 56.85 -7.42
N THR A 21 9.83 56.47 -6.59
CA THR A 21 8.60 57.25 -6.24
C THR A 21 7.55 57.53 -7.35
N LEU A 22 6.23 57.39 -7.19
CA LEU A 22 5.38 57.58 -6.00
C LEU A 22 3.90 57.21 -6.28
N LEU A 23 3.15 56.95 -5.19
CA LEU A 23 1.69 56.94 -4.95
C LEU A 23 0.82 55.77 -5.50
N ASN A 24 -0.20 55.22 -4.82
CA ASN A 24 -0.66 55.08 -3.42
C ASN A 24 -2.01 54.32 -3.48
N ARG A 25 -2.20 53.18 -2.79
CA ARG A 25 -3.38 52.90 -1.94
C ARG A 25 -3.35 51.51 -1.28
N ARG A 26 -3.47 51.56 0.06
CA ARG A 26 -3.92 50.61 1.10
C ARG A 26 -4.79 49.44 0.60
N SER A 27 -4.85 48.24 1.19
CA SER A 27 -4.73 47.76 2.60
C SER A 27 -4.70 46.21 2.54
N SER A 28 -3.66 45.52 3.04
CA SER A 28 -3.43 45.01 4.41
C SER A 28 -4.25 43.78 4.85
N VAL A 29 -3.60 42.61 4.91
CA VAL A 29 -3.72 41.63 6.01
C VAL A 29 -2.30 41.09 6.29
N PRO A 30 -1.77 41.17 7.53
CA PRO A 30 -0.39 40.80 7.82
C PRO A 30 -0.26 39.39 8.43
N GLU A 31 0.77 38.67 8.01
CA GLU A 31 1.48 37.71 8.86
C GLU A 31 2.25 38.49 9.94
N THR A 32 2.34 37.96 11.16
CA THR A 32 3.61 38.00 11.91
C THR A 32 3.63 37.02 13.08
N ARG A 33 4.65 36.16 13.07
CA ARG A 33 5.25 35.55 14.25
C ARG A 33 5.67 36.63 15.24
N SER A 34 5.46 36.40 16.53
CA SER A 34 6.18 37.12 17.58
C SER A 34 6.33 36.24 18.83
N LEU A 35 7.45 36.51 19.49
CA LEU A 35 8.18 35.66 20.41
C LEU A 35 7.55 35.59 21.80
N LEU A 36 7.80 34.48 22.49
CA LEU A 36 7.63 34.34 23.94
C LEU A 36 8.43 35.43 24.67
N CYS A 37 7.76 36.11 25.60
CA CYS A 37 8.36 36.70 26.81
C CYS A 37 7.24 36.91 27.83
N VAL A 38 7.03 35.95 28.73
CA VAL A 38 6.21 36.17 29.93
C VAL A 38 7.17 36.60 31.03
N SER A 39 7.11 37.87 31.37
CA SER A 39 7.87 38.49 32.45
C SER A 39 7.19 38.18 33.77
N CYS A 40 7.93 37.55 34.69
CA CYS A 40 7.46 37.17 36.02
C CYS A 40 7.93 38.25 37.02
N SER A 41 6.99 39.01 37.59
CA SER A 41 7.29 39.98 38.65
C SER A 41 7.08 39.31 40.02
N SER A 42 8.17 39.09 40.74
CA SER A 42 8.16 38.65 42.15
C SER A 42 8.35 39.86 43.07
N ALA A 43 7.49 40.01 44.07
CA ALA A 43 7.75 40.82 45.25
C ALA A 43 8.26 39.91 46.38
N LYS A 44 9.40 40.34 46.96
CA LYS A 44 10.23 39.75 48.03
C LYS A 44 9.41 39.32 49.27
N HIS A 45 9.84 38.36 50.11
CA HIS A 45 11.09 38.37 50.89
C HIS A 45 11.35 37.04 51.62
N GLY A 46 12.62 36.57 51.59
CA GLY A 46 13.34 35.73 52.59
C GLY A 46 12.78 34.34 52.93
N SER A 47 13.51 33.35 53.44
CA SER A 47 14.93 33.06 53.64
C SER A 47 14.97 31.65 54.23
N GLY A 48 16.00 30.85 53.92
CA GLY A 48 16.53 29.88 54.88
C GLY A 48 15.83 28.52 55.00
N SER A 49 16.69 27.52 55.13
CA SER A 49 16.52 26.10 55.41
C SER A 49 15.87 25.77 56.76
N GLY A 50 15.19 24.61 56.82
CA GLY A 50 15.26 23.73 57.99
C GLY A 50 13.98 23.54 58.84
N GLU A 51 13.62 22.25 58.97
CA GLU A 51 13.11 21.57 60.18
C GLU A 51 11.68 21.80 60.74
N ARG A 52 10.99 20.65 60.85
CA ARG A 52 10.19 20.08 61.96
C ARG A 52 8.97 20.81 62.55
N GLU A 53 7.89 20.02 62.56
CA GLU A 53 6.92 19.77 63.64
C GLU A 53 5.87 20.82 64.07
N CYS A 54 4.60 20.37 63.93
CA CYS A 54 3.48 20.42 64.88
C CYS A 54 3.06 21.76 65.55
N LEU A 55 1.85 22.26 65.24
CA LEU A 55 0.57 21.98 65.94
C LEU A 55 -0.49 23.08 65.66
N PHE A 56 -1.72 22.64 65.40
CA PHE A 56 -3.03 23.22 65.78
C PHE A 56 -3.22 24.76 65.78
N ASN A 57 -4.08 25.31 64.91
CA ASN A 57 -5.48 25.63 65.23
C ASN A 57 -6.28 26.16 64.02
N GLU A 58 -7.60 26.08 64.15
CA GLU A 58 -8.71 26.31 63.21
C GLU A 58 -8.63 27.46 62.16
N MET A 59 -9.17 27.22 60.95
CA MET A 59 -10.50 27.69 60.52
C MET A 59 -10.76 27.45 59.01
N LYS A 60 -11.69 26.53 58.73
CA LYS A 60 -12.71 26.50 57.65
C LYS A 60 -12.39 27.18 56.29
N SER A 61 -12.29 26.37 55.22
CA SER A 61 -13.42 26.15 54.29
C SER A 61 -13.04 25.35 53.02
N ILE A 62 -13.59 24.14 52.95
CA ILE A 62 -14.39 23.58 51.85
C ILE A 62 -13.81 23.59 50.41
N ALA A 63 -13.54 22.34 49.97
CA ALA A 63 -13.78 21.73 48.67
C ALA A 63 -13.02 22.23 47.41
N CYS A 64 -12.18 21.34 46.88
CA CYS A 64 -12.53 20.55 45.70
C CYS A 64 -11.54 19.40 45.56
N GLY A 65 -11.91 18.24 46.11
CA GLY A 65 -11.32 16.97 45.73
C GLY A 65 -11.95 16.48 44.43
N VAL A 66 -11.19 15.64 43.73
CA VAL A 66 -11.56 14.85 42.53
C VAL A 66 -11.49 15.64 41.23
N LEU A 67 -10.35 15.54 40.52
CA LEU A 67 -10.28 15.19 39.10
C LEU A 67 -8.86 14.69 38.79
N ALA A 68 -8.56 13.48 39.24
CA ALA A 68 -7.45 12.68 38.71
C ALA A 68 -8.03 11.61 37.80
N VAL A 69 -7.29 11.30 36.72
CA VAL A 69 -7.48 10.18 35.79
C VAL A 69 -8.41 10.45 34.59
N TRP A 70 -7.86 11.11 33.58
CA TRP A 70 -8.13 10.79 32.17
C TRP A 70 -6.79 10.53 31.48
N ALA A 71 -6.16 9.41 31.80
CA ALA A 71 -5.12 8.84 30.96
C ALA A 71 -5.83 8.12 29.81
N LEU A 72 -6.21 8.87 28.77
CA LEU A 72 -6.67 8.27 27.53
C LEU A 72 -5.48 7.56 26.90
N THR A 73 -5.52 6.24 26.99
CA THR A 73 -4.79 5.35 26.10
C THR A 73 -5.20 5.71 24.68
N ALA A 74 -4.40 6.56 24.03
CA ALA A 74 -4.47 6.78 22.61
C ALA A 74 -4.03 5.46 21.94
N THR A 75 -4.96 4.54 21.79
CA THR A 75 -4.86 3.46 20.82
C THR A 75 -4.70 4.15 19.47
N SER A 76 -3.45 4.23 19.02
CA SER A 76 -3.18 4.69 17.65
C SER A 76 -3.98 3.77 16.74
N PRO A 77 -4.92 4.28 15.92
CA PRO A 77 -5.52 3.44 14.90
C PRO A 77 -4.37 2.99 14.00
N VAL A 78 -4.14 1.69 13.94
CA VAL A 78 -3.32 1.09 12.89
C VAL A 78 -4.10 1.33 11.60
N ILE A 79 -3.88 2.48 10.98
CA ILE A 79 -4.38 2.76 9.65
C ILE A 79 -3.78 1.68 8.76
N ALA A 80 -4.64 0.86 8.16
CA ALA A 80 -4.27 -0.14 7.19
C ALA A 80 -3.28 0.48 6.20
N ALA A 81 -2.04 0.02 6.22
CA ALA A 81 -1.00 0.52 5.35
C ALA A 81 -1.39 0.12 3.92
N SER A 82 -1.97 1.05 3.16
CA SER A 82 -2.18 0.87 1.74
C SER A 82 -0.81 0.69 1.09
N GLN A 83 -0.55 -0.51 0.59
CA GLN A 83 0.72 -0.84 -0.04
C GLN A 83 0.97 0.14 -1.18
N ARG A 84 2.05 0.93 -1.08
CA ARG A 84 2.40 1.91 -2.12
C ARG A 84 2.94 1.16 -3.34
N LEU A 85 2.08 0.95 -4.32
CA LEU A 85 2.45 0.34 -5.59
C LEU A 85 3.31 1.31 -6.42
N PRO A 86 4.19 0.79 -7.30
CA PRO A 86 4.88 1.62 -8.28
C PRO A 86 3.87 2.27 -9.25
N PRO A 87 4.27 3.36 -9.93
CA PRO A 87 3.44 3.97 -10.97
C PRO A 87 3.08 2.95 -12.06
N LEU A 88 1.98 3.20 -12.76
CA LEU A 88 1.55 2.37 -13.88
C LEU A 88 2.61 2.38 -15.00
N SER A 89 2.99 1.20 -15.50
CA SER A 89 3.91 1.09 -16.64
C SER A 89 3.26 1.68 -17.90
N THR A 90 4.04 2.48 -18.63
CA THR A 90 3.65 3.16 -19.88
C THR A 90 4.11 2.42 -21.14
N GLU A 91 4.63 1.19 -20.99
CA GLU A 91 5.02 0.36 -22.13
C GLU A 91 3.77 -0.04 -22.96
N PRO A 92 3.82 0.02 -24.29
CA PRO A 92 2.67 -0.29 -25.13
C PRO A 92 2.28 -1.77 -25.04
N ASP A 93 3.26 -2.68 -25.05
CA ASP A 93 3.05 -4.14 -25.04
C ASP A 93 3.03 -4.71 -23.61
N ARG A 94 2.50 -3.93 -22.67
CA ARG A 94 2.56 -4.25 -21.24
C ARG A 94 1.80 -5.54 -20.91
N CYS A 95 0.62 -5.74 -21.48
CA CYS A 95 -0.23 -6.91 -21.18
C CYS A 95 0.32 -8.18 -21.85
N GLU A 96 0.95 -8.03 -23.00
CA GLU A 96 1.56 -9.08 -23.81
C GLU A 96 2.75 -9.72 -23.09
N LYS A 97 3.37 -8.99 -22.15
CA LYS A 97 4.43 -9.52 -21.29
C LYS A 97 3.99 -10.69 -20.44
N ALA A 98 2.69 -10.94 -20.22
CA ALA A 98 2.24 -12.15 -19.53
C ALA A 98 2.66 -13.44 -20.27
N TYR A 99 2.73 -13.39 -21.60
CA TYR A 99 2.98 -14.56 -22.45
C TYR A 99 4.45 -14.78 -22.80
N VAL A 100 5.23 -13.70 -22.89
CA VAL A 100 6.58 -13.71 -23.47
C VAL A 100 7.64 -13.77 -22.37
N GLY A 101 8.63 -14.66 -22.50
CA GLY A 101 9.81 -14.71 -21.62
C GLY A 101 9.58 -15.29 -20.22
N ASN A 102 8.35 -15.62 -19.86
CA ASN A 102 7.97 -16.03 -18.50
C ASN A 102 7.78 -17.53 -18.32
N THR A 103 8.43 -18.39 -19.12
CA THR A 103 8.33 -19.84 -18.88
C THR A 103 9.35 -20.24 -17.82
N ILE A 104 9.02 -21.24 -16.99
CA ILE A 104 9.87 -21.70 -15.87
C ILE A 104 11.32 -22.00 -16.32
N GLY A 105 11.52 -22.45 -17.57
CA GLY A 105 12.84 -22.74 -18.14
C GLY A 105 13.51 -21.58 -18.90
N GLN A 106 12.85 -20.44 -19.09
CA GLN A 106 13.39 -19.25 -19.79
C GLN A 106 13.51 -18.03 -18.87
N ALA A 107 13.03 -18.13 -17.62
CA ALA A 107 13.14 -17.07 -16.64
C ALA A 107 14.62 -16.85 -16.30
N ASN A 108 15.25 -15.88 -16.96
CA ASN A 108 16.50 -15.30 -16.49
C ASN A 108 16.21 -14.75 -15.09
N GLY A 109 16.89 -15.25 -14.07
CA GLY A 109 16.52 -15.17 -12.65
C GLY A 109 16.45 -13.78 -12.01
N VAL A 110 16.36 -12.69 -12.77
CA VAL A 110 16.17 -11.34 -12.28
C VAL A 110 15.27 -10.58 -13.26
N TYR A 111 13.97 -10.49 -12.97
CA TYR A 111 13.18 -9.39 -13.53
C TYR A 111 13.56 -8.14 -12.75
N ASP A 112 14.30 -7.22 -13.38
CA ASP A 112 14.66 -5.93 -12.77
C ASP A 112 13.42 -5.07 -12.43
N LYS A 113 12.27 -5.40 -13.05
CA LYS A 113 10.99 -4.72 -12.83
C LYS A 113 9.86 -5.75 -12.72
N PRO A 114 8.90 -5.56 -11.79
CA PRO A 114 7.72 -6.40 -11.72
C PRO A 114 6.93 -6.32 -13.02
N ILE A 115 6.35 -7.44 -13.44
CA ILE A 115 5.46 -7.49 -14.60
C ILE A 115 4.17 -6.76 -14.24
N ASP A 116 3.87 -5.68 -14.92
CA ASP A 116 2.67 -4.88 -14.65
C ASP A 116 1.53 -5.32 -15.56
N LEU A 117 0.56 -6.05 -15.05
CA LEU A 117 -0.61 -6.53 -15.78
C LEU A 117 -1.90 -5.83 -15.32
N ARG A 118 -1.81 -4.73 -14.57
CA ARG A 118 -2.98 -4.03 -14.02
C ARG A 118 -3.94 -3.63 -15.13
N PHE A 119 -5.24 -3.86 -14.89
CA PHE A 119 -6.34 -3.51 -15.79
C PHE A 119 -6.26 -4.15 -17.20
N CYS A 120 -5.41 -5.15 -17.41
CA CYS A 120 -5.36 -5.92 -18.65
C CYS A 120 -6.55 -6.90 -18.75
N ASP A 121 -6.96 -7.22 -19.97
CA ASP A 121 -8.05 -8.16 -20.26
C ASP A 121 -7.52 -9.41 -20.96
N TYR A 122 -7.66 -10.55 -20.28
CA TYR A 122 -7.27 -11.90 -20.71
C TYR A 122 -8.50 -12.83 -20.78
N THR A 123 -9.70 -12.30 -21.04
CA THR A 123 -10.91 -13.13 -21.18
C THR A 123 -11.05 -13.77 -22.56
N ASN A 124 -10.15 -13.46 -23.50
CA ASN A 124 -10.20 -13.99 -24.86
C ASN A 124 -9.73 -15.45 -24.94
N GLU A 125 -10.13 -16.15 -26.01
CA GLU A 125 -9.80 -17.57 -26.26
C GLU A 125 -8.29 -17.87 -26.39
N LYS A 126 -7.44 -16.84 -26.27
CA LYS A 126 -5.98 -16.91 -26.36
C LYS A 126 -5.29 -16.77 -25.01
N SER A 127 -6.01 -16.65 -23.90
CA SER A 127 -5.43 -16.52 -22.56
C SER A 127 -4.93 -17.84 -22.00
N ASN A 128 -4.06 -18.48 -22.76
CA ASN A 128 -3.26 -19.61 -22.28
C ASN A 128 -2.03 -19.06 -21.57
N LEU A 129 -2.09 -19.11 -20.25
CA LEU A 129 -0.98 -18.79 -19.33
C LEU A 129 -0.44 -20.07 -18.67
N LYS A 130 -0.71 -21.23 -19.26
CA LYS A 130 -0.25 -22.52 -18.77
C LYS A 130 1.26 -22.54 -18.60
N GLY A 131 1.73 -22.97 -17.42
CA GLY A 131 3.16 -23.10 -17.11
C GLY A 131 3.94 -21.77 -17.09
N LYS A 132 3.26 -20.62 -17.11
CA LYS A 132 3.91 -19.30 -17.02
C LYS A 132 4.27 -18.97 -15.57
N SER A 133 5.30 -18.15 -15.41
CA SER A 133 5.76 -17.58 -14.16
C SER A 133 5.35 -16.11 -14.10
N LEU A 134 4.39 -15.78 -13.24
CA LEU A 134 3.95 -14.41 -13.00
C LEU A 134 4.48 -13.92 -11.65
N ALA A 135 5.76 -14.20 -11.37
CA ALA A 135 6.43 -13.77 -10.15
C ALA A 135 6.42 -12.24 -10.02
N ALA A 136 6.04 -11.76 -8.83
CA ALA A 136 5.87 -10.35 -8.49
C ALA A 136 4.95 -9.56 -9.44
N ALA A 137 4.07 -10.24 -10.20
CA ALA A 137 3.19 -9.57 -11.14
C ALA A 137 2.17 -8.68 -10.42
N LEU A 138 1.95 -7.47 -10.94
CA LEU A 138 0.92 -6.55 -10.49
C LEU A 138 -0.31 -6.74 -11.35
N MET A 139 -1.36 -7.34 -10.81
CA MET A 139 -2.55 -7.76 -11.56
C MET A 139 -3.83 -7.05 -11.09
N SER A 140 -3.71 -5.96 -10.32
CA SER A 140 -4.88 -5.26 -9.78
C SER A 140 -5.88 -4.87 -10.86
N GLY A 141 -7.15 -5.26 -10.67
CA GLY A 141 -8.24 -4.99 -11.61
C GLY A 141 -8.09 -5.64 -12.98
N ALA A 142 -7.13 -6.54 -13.18
CA ALA A 142 -7.02 -7.33 -14.41
C ALA A 142 -8.15 -8.38 -14.49
N LYS A 143 -8.49 -8.81 -15.70
CA LYS A 143 -9.49 -9.85 -15.94
C LYS A 143 -8.82 -11.06 -16.57
N PHE A 144 -8.95 -12.21 -15.93
CA PHE A 144 -8.47 -13.51 -16.40
C PHE A 144 -9.60 -14.50 -16.54
N ASP A 145 -10.86 -14.07 -16.59
CA ASP A 145 -12.02 -14.97 -16.56
C ASP A 145 -11.93 -16.04 -17.66
N GLY A 146 -12.02 -17.31 -17.26
CA GLY A 146 -11.90 -18.47 -18.13
C GLY A 146 -10.50 -18.79 -18.67
N ALA A 147 -9.46 -18.07 -18.24
CA ALA A 147 -8.09 -18.33 -18.68
C ALA A 147 -7.57 -19.69 -18.19
N ASP A 148 -6.78 -20.36 -19.03
CA ASP A 148 -6.00 -21.54 -18.62
C ASP A 148 -4.73 -21.05 -17.92
N MET A 149 -4.72 -21.15 -16.60
CA MET A 149 -3.56 -20.87 -15.75
C MET A 149 -3.06 -22.16 -15.08
N SER A 150 -3.30 -23.32 -15.70
CA SER A 150 -2.80 -24.59 -15.19
C SER A 150 -1.27 -24.57 -15.13
N GLU A 151 -0.67 -25.14 -14.08
CA GLU A 151 0.78 -25.15 -13.85
C GLU A 151 1.41 -23.75 -13.73
N VAL A 152 0.62 -22.68 -13.58
CA VAL A 152 1.16 -21.32 -13.39
C VAL A 152 1.94 -21.25 -12.07
N VAL A 153 3.02 -20.49 -12.07
CA VAL A 153 3.78 -20.15 -10.86
C VAL A 153 3.59 -18.67 -10.57
N MET A 154 2.94 -18.37 -9.44
CA MET A 154 2.79 -17.01 -8.95
C MET A 154 3.44 -16.92 -7.58
N SER A 155 4.57 -16.22 -7.48
CA SER A 155 5.19 -15.89 -6.20
C SER A 155 5.14 -14.39 -5.95
N LYS A 156 4.63 -13.98 -4.78
CA LYS A 156 4.52 -12.57 -4.35
C LYS A 156 3.72 -11.68 -5.32
N ALA A 157 2.78 -12.27 -6.06
CA ALA A 157 1.96 -11.53 -7.01
C ALA A 157 0.86 -10.74 -6.28
N TYR A 158 0.51 -9.58 -6.83
CA TYR A 158 -0.49 -8.66 -6.25
C TYR A 158 -1.73 -8.61 -7.15
N ALA A 159 -2.75 -9.38 -6.81
CA ALA A 159 -3.95 -9.61 -7.62
C ALA A 159 -5.22 -8.99 -7.01
N VAL A 160 -5.06 -7.93 -6.21
CA VAL A 160 -6.17 -7.30 -5.49
C VAL A 160 -7.22 -6.76 -6.45
N GLY A 161 -8.48 -7.18 -6.26
CA GLY A 161 -9.62 -6.78 -7.09
C GLY A 161 -9.57 -7.30 -8.53
N ALA A 162 -8.68 -8.24 -8.86
CA ALA A 162 -8.67 -8.91 -10.15
C ALA A 162 -9.83 -9.90 -10.29
N SER A 163 -10.20 -10.23 -11.52
CA SER A 163 -11.19 -11.26 -11.81
C SER A 163 -10.50 -12.49 -12.39
N PHE A 164 -10.79 -13.65 -11.80
CA PHE A 164 -10.31 -14.99 -12.15
C PHE A 164 -11.51 -15.95 -12.19
N LYS A 165 -12.67 -15.48 -12.65
CA LYS A 165 -13.88 -16.29 -12.67
C LYS A 165 -13.69 -17.49 -13.58
N GLY A 166 -13.92 -18.71 -13.08
CA GLY A 166 -13.78 -19.94 -13.85
C GLY A 166 -12.37 -20.22 -14.33
N VAL A 167 -11.34 -19.61 -13.72
CA VAL A 167 -9.94 -19.87 -14.08
C VAL A 167 -9.52 -21.26 -13.60
N ASP A 168 -8.74 -21.94 -14.43
CA ASP A 168 -8.10 -23.19 -14.06
C ASP A 168 -6.70 -22.91 -13.46
N PHE A 169 -6.52 -23.16 -12.16
CA PHE A 169 -5.23 -23.14 -11.46
C PHE A 169 -4.70 -24.55 -11.16
N SER A 170 -5.16 -25.56 -11.90
CA SER A 170 -4.74 -26.96 -11.66
C SER A 170 -3.22 -27.11 -11.73
N ASN A 171 -2.63 -27.77 -10.73
CA ASN A 171 -1.18 -27.96 -10.59
C ASN A 171 -0.37 -26.65 -10.44
N ALA A 172 -1.01 -25.52 -10.15
CA ALA A 172 -0.33 -24.25 -9.95
C ALA A 172 0.43 -24.19 -8.61
N VAL A 173 1.40 -23.26 -8.54
CA VAL A 173 2.09 -22.88 -7.31
C VAL A 173 1.81 -21.41 -7.01
N LEU A 174 1.01 -21.17 -5.97
CA LEU A 174 0.57 -19.84 -5.55
C LEU A 174 1.18 -19.49 -4.19
N ASP A 175 2.38 -18.93 -4.22
CA ASP A 175 3.16 -18.53 -3.04
C ASP A 175 3.01 -17.03 -2.77
N ARG A 176 2.48 -16.67 -1.61
CA ARG A 176 2.33 -15.28 -1.13
C ARG A 176 1.60 -14.38 -2.11
N VAL A 177 0.57 -14.91 -2.77
CA VAL A 177 -0.27 -14.14 -3.70
C VAL A 177 -1.35 -13.42 -2.91
N ASN A 178 -1.53 -12.13 -3.19
CA ASN A 178 -2.62 -11.36 -2.61
C ASN A 178 -3.85 -11.34 -3.53
N PHE A 179 -4.86 -12.16 -3.22
CA PHE A 179 -6.17 -12.21 -3.89
C PHE A 179 -7.22 -11.34 -3.18
N GLY A 180 -6.83 -10.34 -2.40
CA GLY A 180 -7.77 -9.50 -1.67
C GLY A 180 -8.84 -8.88 -2.57
N LYS A 181 -10.13 -9.01 -2.23
CA LYS A 181 -11.28 -8.56 -3.03
C LYS A 181 -11.34 -9.13 -4.45
N ALA A 182 -10.55 -10.17 -4.78
CA ALA A 182 -10.57 -10.78 -6.11
C ALA A 182 -11.85 -11.60 -6.31
N ASN A 183 -12.29 -11.70 -7.57
CA ASN A 183 -13.35 -12.63 -7.96
C ASN A 183 -12.75 -13.96 -8.39
N LEU A 184 -12.93 -15.00 -7.59
CA LEU A 184 -12.46 -16.37 -7.83
C LEU A 184 -13.66 -17.34 -7.95
N GLN A 185 -14.84 -16.83 -8.32
CA GLN A 185 -16.02 -17.67 -8.48
C GLN A 185 -15.76 -18.78 -9.50
N GLY A 186 -16.00 -20.03 -9.13
CA GLY A 186 -15.80 -21.19 -9.99
C GLY A 186 -14.33 -21.47 -10.35
N ALA A 187 -13.37 -20.83 -9.68
CA ALA A 187 -11.95 -21.10 -9.91
C ALA A 187 -11.58 -22.51 -9.43
N VAL A 188 -10.69 -23.19 -10.16
CA VAL A 188 -10.28 -24.57 -9.90
C VAL A 188 -8.89 -24.61 -9.30
N PHE A 189 -8.74 -25.05 -8.05
CA PHE A 189 -7.47 -25.19 -7.33
C PHE A 189 -7.02 -26.66 -7.21
N LYS A 190 -7.27 -27.46 -8.24
CA LYS A 190 -6.97 -28.90 -8.21
C LYS A 190 -5.46 -29.17 -8.12
N ASN A 191 -5.01 -29.91 -7.12
CA ASN A 191 -3.58 -30.19 -6.91
C ASN A 191 -2.72 -28.91 -6.85
N THR A 192 -3.30 -27.79 -6.40
CA THR A 192 -2.62 -26.50 -6.29
C THR A 192 -1.90 -26.37 -4.95
N VAL A 193 -0.73 -25.76 -4.96
CA VAL A 193 -0.02 -25.38 -3.72
C VAL A 193 -0.39 -23.94 -3.34
N LEU A 194 -1.07 -23.77 -2.21
CA LEU A 194 -1.36 -22.48 -1.59
C LEU A 194 -0.47 -22.27 -0.36
N SER A 195 0.50 -21.36 -0.46
CA SER A 195 1.42 -21.04 0.64
C SER A 195 1.44 -19.55 0.89
N GLY A 196 1.02 -19.10 2.08
CA GLY A 196 1.06 -17.68 2.48
C GLY A 196 0.21 -16.73 1.64
N SER A 197 -0.67 -17.25 0.77
CA SER A 197 -1.58 -16.45 -0.06
C SER A 197 -2.79 -15.97 0.75
N THR A 198 -3.33 -14.80 0.42
CA THR A 198 -4.42 -14.15 1.17
C THR A 198 -5.67 -13.99 0.33
N PHE A 199 -6.83 -14.25 0.92
CA PHE A 199 -8.15 -14.24 0.27
C PHE A 199 -9.14 -13.31 0.98
N GLU A 200 -8.64 -12.24 1.60
CA GLU A 200 -9.46 -11.26 2.33
C GLU A 200 -10.50 -10.63 1.42
N GLU A 201 -11.78 -10.71 1.78
CA GLU A 201 -12.91 -10.23 0.97
C GLU A 201 -13.00 -10.84 -0.45
N ALA A 202 -12.24 -11.92 -0.75
CA ALA A 202 -12.32 -12.59 -2.05
C ALA A 202 -13.65 -13.34 -2.21
N GLN A 203 -14.15 -13.44 -3.43
CA GLN A 203 -15.35 -14.20 -3.77
C GLN A 203 -14.96 -15.60 -4.24
N LEU A 204 -15.29 -16.62 -3.46
CA LEU A 204 -14.90 -18.02 -3.68
C LEU A 204 -16.10 -18.95 -3.87
N GLN A 205 -17.26 -18.41 -4.28
CA GLN A 205 -18.43 -19.23 -4.58
C GLN A 205 -18.07 -20.26 -5.65
N ASP A 206 -18.48 -21.51 -5.44
CA ASP A 206 -18.27 -22.62 -6.39
C ASP A 206 -16.78 -22.91 -6.71
N ALA A 207 -15.83 -22.37 -5.94
CA ALA A 207 -14.42 -22.69 -6.08
C ALA A 207 -14.14 -24.14 -5.65
N ILE A 208 -13.27 -24.83 -6.38
CA ILE A 208 -12.94 -26.25 -6.19
C ILE A 208 -11.56 -26.36 -5.55
N PHE A 209 -11.44 -27.13 -4.47
CA PHE A 209 -10.18 -27.28 -3.70
C PHE A 209 -9.68 -28.73 -3.62
N GLU A 210 -10.08 -29.57 -4.58
CA GLU A 210 -9.67 -30.97 -4.68
C GLU A 210 -8.13 -31.10 -4.64
N ASP A 211 -7.60 -31.90 -3.71
CA ASP A 211 -6.16 -32.13 -3.53
C ASP A 211 -5.32 -30.84 -3.35
N THR A 212 -5.93 -29.72 -2.95
CA THR A 212 -5.19 -28.49 -2.66
C THR A 212 -4.25 -28.71 -1.46
N ILE A 213 -2.98 -28.37 -1.63
CA ILE A 213 -1.99 -28.39 -0.56
C ILE A 213 -1.95 -27.01 0.08
N ILE A 214 -2.40 -26.92 1.33
CA ILE A 214 -2.42 -25.67 2.11
C ILE A 214 -1.92 -25.91 3.54
N GLY A 215 -1.10 -24.98 4.05
CA GLY A 215 -0.61 -25.04 5.43
C GLY A 215 -1.70 -24.71 6.44
N TYR A 216 -1.59 -25.28 7.65
CA TYR A 216 -2.61 -25.12 8.72
C TYR A 216 -3.00 -23.67 9.01
N ILE A 217 -2.01 -22.76 9.08
CA ILE A 217 -2.25 -21.34 9.38
C ILE A 217 -3.01 -20.64 8.25
N ASP A 218 -2.69 -20.97 7.00
CA ASP A 218 -3.33 -20.35 5.83
C ASP A 218 -4.73 -20.92 5.62
N LEU A 219 -4.91 -22.22 5.89
CA LEU A 219 -6.23 -22.86 5.94
C LEU A 219 -7.14 -22.15 6.94
N GLN A 220 -6.68 -21.91 8.18
CA GLN A 220 -7.50 -21.20 9.18
C GLN A 220 -7.97 -19.83 8.67
N LYS A 221 -7.10 -19.07 7.99
CA LYS A 221 -7.47 -17.78 7.41
C LYS A 221 -8.46 -17.94 6.27
N LEU A 222 -8.22 -18.88 5.35
CA LEU A 222 -9.12 -19.15 4.22
C LEU A 222 -10.52 -19.54 4.70
N CYS A 223 -10.61 -20.39 5.74
CA CYS A 223 -11.87 -20.83 6.33
C CYS A 223 -12.68 -19.72 7.01
N THR A 224 -12.11 -18.53 7.26
CA THR A 224 -12.89 -17.36 7.72
C THR A 224 -13.76 -16.77 6.60
N ASN A 225 -13.45 -17.07 5.34
CA ASN A 225 -14.22 -16.61 4.20
C ASN A 225 -15.55 -17.37 4.14
N THR A 226 -16.65 -16.62 4.20
CA THR A 226 -18.03 -17.15 4.21
C THR A 226 -18.57 -17.46 2.82
N THR A 227 -17.85 -17.10 1.76
CA THR A 227 -18.28 -17.30 0.37
C THR A 227 -18.01 -18.70 -0.16
N ILE A 228 -17.12 -19.46 0.49
CA ILE A 228 -16.79 -20.84 0.13
C ILE A 228 -18.02 -21.72 0.39
N SER A 229 -18.36 -22.58 -0.58
CA SER A 229 -19.46 -23.55 -0.47
C SER A 229 -19.26 -24.53 0.70
N ALA A 230 -20.34 -25.16 1.16
CA ALA A 230 -20.26 -26.15 2.25
C ALA A 230 -19.35 -27.33 1.86
N GLU A 231 -19.42 -27.74 0.59
CA GLU A 231 -18.60 -28.78 -0.02
C GLU A 231 -17.12 -28.37 -0.04
N GLY A 232 -16.81 -27.17 -0.55
CA GLY A 232 -15.43 -26.66 -0.59
C GLY A 232 -14.82 -26.49 0.80
N ARG A 233 -15.64 -26.11 1.80
CA ARG A 233 -15.21 -26.06 3.21
C ARG A 233 -14.89 -27.45 3.76
N ALA A 234 -15.67 -28.47 3.39
CA ALA A 234 -15.43 -29.85 3.79
C ALA A 234 -14.17 -30.42 3.13
N GLU A 235 -13.96 -30.15 1.83
CA GLU A 235 -12.75 -30.52 1.08
C GLU A 235 -11.47 -29.93 1.71
N LEU A 236 -11.51 -28.65 2.04
CA LEU A 236 -10.41 -27.95 2.72
C LEU A 236 -10.19 -28.43 4.17
N GLY A 237 -11.16 -29.11 4.77
CA GLY A 237 -11.11 -29.50 6.18
C GLY A 237 -11.32 -28.33 7.15
N CYS A 238 -12.10 -27.32 6.75
CA CYS A 238 -12.52 -26.25 7.65
C CYS A 238 -13.36 -26.82 8.79
N ARG A 239 -12.99 -26.51 10.04
CA ARG A 239 -13.69 -26.93 11.27
C ARG A 239 -14.21 -25.73 12.03
#